data_AF-A0A1Q6FSA5-F1
#
_entry.id   AF-A0A1Q6FSA5-F1
#
_cell.length_a   1.000
_cell.length_b   1.000
_cell.length_c   1.000
_cell.angle_alpha   90.00
_cell.angle_beta   90.00
_cell.angle_gamma   90.00
#
_symmetry.space_group_name_H-M   'P 1'
#
loop_
_entity.id
_entity.type
_entity.pdbx_description
1 polymer ?
#
loop_
_entity_poly.entity_id
_entity_poly.type
_entity_poly.pdbx_seq_one_letter_code
_entity_poly.pdbx_strand_id
1 'polypeptide(L)'
;MNTLFDRIWDAHVVRQLDDGTVQLYIDRLYCHEVTSPQAFDGLRTRGIGCLRPGKVFCMPDHNIPTLGQERSVEDPVSRAQLDALERNAREFGLEYFGMTDPRSGIVHVVGPERGLSLPGMTIVCGDSHTSTHGAVGALAFGIGTSEVEMVLSSQCILQRRPRTMRIRIDGSLGRGVTAKDLALYLIMKLGTSGATGHFVEYAGQAVEALSMEGRLTLCNLSIEMGARGGMVAPDRKTFEYLKGRPYAPEGDEWERAVACWKTLRSAEDAVFDRELRFDACEIEPMITYGTNPGAGVPVGGTIPSDALASGLEYMGFRAGERMLGKKVDYVFLGACTNGRIEDFRAFASIVEGRRKAPGVTAWLVPGSWEVREQVEREGLGAVLRDAGFELRQPGCSACLAMNGDRIPPGKYCVSTSNRNFEGRQGPMSRTMLASPLTAAAAAVTGVVTDPRELM
;
A
#
# COMPACT_ATOMS: atom_id res chain seq x y z
N MET A 1 16.72 17.04 17.93
CA MET A 1 16.03 15.75 18.03
C MET A 1 16.67 14.83 16.99
N ASN A 2 16.90 13.55 17.31
CA ASN A 2 17.83 12.68 16.56
C ASN A 2 17.13 11.42 15.96
N THR A 3 15.81 11.44 15.79
CA THR A 3 15.10 10.35 15.10
C THR A 3 15.35 10.40 13.59
N LEU A 4 15.07 9.31 12.87
CA LEU A 4 15.09 9.31 11.41
C LEU A 4 14.10 10.34 10.85
N PHE A 5 12.92 10.45 11.46
CA PHE A 5 11.93 11.46 11.11
C PHE A 5 12.52 12.86 11.20
N ASP A 6 13.19 13.21 12.31
CA ASP A 6 13.77 14.55 12.51
C ASP A 6 14.82 14.87 11.47
N ARG A 7 15.72 13.92 11.18
CA ARG A 7 16.79 14.10 10.19
C ARG A 7 16.23 14.47 8.82
N ILE A 8 15.14 13.83 8.41
CA ILE A 8 14.50 14.12 7.12
C ILE A 8 13.68 15.41 7.23
N TRP A 9 12.81 15.53 8.23
CA TRP A 9 11.95 16.70 8.41
C TRP A 9 12.75 18.00 8.45
N ASP A 10 13.74 18.09 9.34
CA ASP A 10 14.53 19.30 9.56
C ASP A 10 15.34 19.70 8.32
N ALA A 11 15.81 18.72 7.53
CA ALA A 11 16.50 18.96 6.27
C ALA A 11 15.59 19.55 5.17
N HIS A 12 14.26 19.42 5.31
CA HIS A 12 13.26 19.87 4.33
C HIS A 12 12.45 21.08 4.80
N VAL A 13 12.65 21.58 6.02
CA VAL A 13 12.02 22.83 6.46
C VAL A 13 12.65 23.99 5.70
N VAL A 14 11.84 24.67 4.87
CA VAL A 14 12.26 25.88 4.14
C VAL A 14 12.20 27.09 5.06
N ARG A 15 11.11 27.22 5.81
CA ARG A 15 10.92 28.21 6.88
C ARG A 15 9.85 27.77 7.86
N GLN A 16 9.91 28.29 9.06
CA GLN A 16 8.86 28.16 10.07
C GLN A 16 8.06 29.47 10.16
N LEU A 17 6.73 29.35 10.26
CA LEU A 17 5.79 30.45 10.49
C LEU A 17 5.61 30.69 12.00
N ASP A 18 5.10 31.87 12.36
CA ASP A 18 4.97 32.30 13.76
C ASP A 18 4.09 31.38 14.62
N ASP A 19 3.12 30.68 14.00
CA ASP A 19 2.21 29.75 14.67
C ASP A 19 2.77 28.32 14.82
N GLY A 20 4.02 28.11 14.40
CA GLY A 20 4.69 26.80 14.42
C GLY A 20 4.40 25.92 13.19
N THR A 21 3.59 26.38 12.24
CA THR A 21 3.44 25.73 10.94
C THR A 21 4.73 25.88 10.13
N VAL A 22 5.17 24.83 9.44
CA VAL A 22 6.37 24.89 8.59
C VAL A 22 5.98 24.89 7.12
N GLN A 23 6.75 25.60 6.31
CA GLN A 23 6.80 25.39 4.87
C GLN A 23 7.78 24.24 4.62
N LEU A 24 7.23 23.07 4.25
CA LEU A 24 8.00 21.86 3.99
C LEU A 24 8.24 21.71 2.50
N TYR A 25 9.51 21.56 2.10
CA TYR A 25 9.89 21.22 0.73
C TYR A 25 9.48 19.78 0.41
N ILE A 26 9.04 19.55 -0.82
CA ILE A 26 8.63 18.23 -1.33
C ILE A 26 9.58 17.78 -2.44
N ASP A 27 10.19 16.61 -2.35
CA ASP A 27 11.06 16.07 -3.40
C ASP A 27 10.30 15.44 -4.55
N ARG A 28 9.15 14.83 -4.25
CA ARG A 28 8.37 14.07 -5.22
C ARG A 28 6.87 14.27 -5.00
N LEU A 29 6.19 14.62 -6.08
CA LEU A 29 4.73 14.55 -6.17
C LEU A 29 4.34 13.42 -7.11
N TYR A 30 3.45 12.55 -6.65
CA TYR A 30 2.72 11.68 -7.55
C TYR A 30 1.29 12.18 -7.75
N CYS A 31 0.79 12.03 -8.98
CA CYS A 31 -0.55 12.42 -9.37
C CYS A 31 -1.30 11.23 -9.99
N HIS A 32 -2.59 11.16 -9.69
CA HIS A 32 -3.52 10.16 -10.24
C HIS A 32 -4.85 10.83 -10.57
N GLU A 33 -5.67 10.16 -11.37
CA GLU A 33 -6.82 10.72 -12.07
C GLU A 33 -7.99 11.15 -11.17
N VAL A 34 -7.99 10.78 -9.89
CA VAL A 34 -9.14 11.02 -8.99
C VAL A 34 -9.02 12.36 -8.28
N THR A 35 -7.84 12.70 -7.75
CA THR A 35 -7.68 13.83 -6.82
C THR A 35 -6.83 14.98 -7.36
N SER A 36 -6.00 14.73 -8.38
CA SER A 36 -5.14 15.77 -8.95
C SER A 36 -5.79 16.67 -10.01
N PRO A 37 -6.81 16.27 -10.81
CA PRO A 37 -7.31 17.12 -11.90
C PRO A 37 -7.69 18.54 -11.49
N GLN A 38 -8.36 18.71 -10.35
CA GLN A 38 -8.80 20.01 -9.85
C GLN A 38 -7.63 20.90 -9.41
N ALA A 39 -6.50 20.33 -9.00
CA ALA A 39 -5.31 21.12 -8.68
C ALA A 39 -4.75 21.83 -9.92
N PHE A 40 -4.79 21.18 -11.08
CA PHE A 40 -4.38 21.77 -12.35
C PHE A 40 -5.34 22.88 -12.82
N ASP A 41 -6.64 22.75 -12.54
CA ASP A 41 -7.60 23.83 -12.79
C ASP A 41 -7.23 25.10 -12.02
N GLY A 42 -6.83 24.95 -10.75
CA GLY A 42 -6.35 26.07 -9.92
C GLY A 42 -5.13 26.79 -10.51
N LEU A 43 -4.16 26.03 -11.04
CA LEU A 43 -3.00 26.59 -11.75
C LEU A 43 -3.44 27.41 -12.96
N ARG A 44 -4.34 26.86 -13.80
CA ARG A 44 -4.86 27.54 -14.99
C ARG A 44 -5.61 28.82 -14.63
N THR A 45 -6.48 28.78 -13.62
CA THR A 45 -7.23 29.97 -13.15
C THR A 45 -6.29 31.09 -12.70
N ARG A 46 -5.16 30.75 -12.10
CA ARG A 46 -4.14 31.71 -11.62
C ARG A 46 -3.16 32.14 -12.72
N GLY A 47 -3.20 31.53 -13.89
CA GLY A 47 -2.27 31.80 -14.98
C GLY A 47 -0.81 31.43 -14.67
N ILE A 48 -0.60 30.39 -13.85
CA ILE A 48 0.74 29.93 -13.45
C ILE A 48 1.03 28.50 -13.92
N GLY A 49 2.30 28.19 -14.13
CA GLY A 49 2.77 26.84 -14.47
C GLY A 49 3.13 25.99 -13.25
N CYS A 50 3.52 24.74 -13.50
CA CYS A 50 4.12 23.87 -12.50
C CYS A 50 5.58 24.27 -12.25
N LEU A 51 5.96 24.50 -10.99
CA LEU A 51 7.28 25.05 -10.63
C LEU A 51 8.44 24.09 -10.96
N ARG A 52 8.30 22.79 -10.66
CA ARG A 52 9.31 21.77 -10.99
C ARG A 52 8.68 20.54 -11.65
N PRO A 53 8.34 20.61 -12.94
CA PRO A 53 7.67 19.50 -13.64
C PRO A 53 8.44 18.18 -13.56
N GLY A 54 9.78 18.20 -13.59
CA GLY A 54 10.61 16.98 -13.46
C GLY A 54 10.56 16.28 -12.09
N LYS A 55 9.83 16.83 -11.10
CA LYS A 55 9.57 16.21 -9.80
C LYS A 55 8.15 15.64 -9.68
N VAL A 56 7.34 15.72 -10.74
CA VAL A 56 5.93 15.30 -10.75
C VAL A 56 5.74 14.12 -11.71
N PHE A 57 5.12 13.06 -11.23
CA PHE A 57 4.88 11.84 -11.98
C PHE A 57 3.40 11.49 -11.96
N CYS A 58 2.78 11.43 -13.13
CA CYS A 58 1.37 11.15 -13.32
C CYS A 58 1.18 9.70 -13.75
N MET A 59 0.28 8.97 -13.09
CA MET A 59 -0.11 7.63 -13.51
C MET A 59 -1.58 7.37 -13.16
N PRO A 60 -2.38 6.84 -14.10
CA PRO A 60 -3.74 6.42 -13.80
C PRO A 60 -3.73 5.05 -13.14
N ASP A 61 -4.51 4.85 -12.08
CA ASP A 61 -4.54 3.55 -11.38
C ASP A 61 -5.87 3.15 -10.70
N HIS A 62 -6.80 4.08 -10.48
CA HIS A 62 -8.06 3.82 -9.76
C HIS A 62 -9.22 3.41 -10.69
N ASN A 63 -9.32 4.06 -11.84
CA ASN A 63 -10.39 3.94 -12.83
C ASN A 63 -10.01 3.04 -14.01
N ILE A 64 -8.78 2.52 -14.04
CA ILE A 64 -8.34 1.64 -15.10
C ILE A 64 -8.95 0.23 -14.93
N PRO A 65 -9.59 -0.32 -15.98
CA PRO A 65 -10.16 -1.66 -15.91
C PRO A 65 -9.03 -2.69 -15.79
N THR A 66 -9.28 -3.83 -15.13
CA THR A 66 -8.27 -4.92 -15.06
C THR A 66 -8.41 -5.93 -16.20
N LEU A 67 -9.30 -5.66 -17.15
CA LEU A 67 -9.53 -6.43 -18.37
C LEU A 67 -9.71 -5.47 -19.54
N GLY A 68 -9.10 -5.79 -20.68
CA GLY A 68 -9.27 -5.02 -21.90
C GLY A 68 -8.75 -3.59 -21.85
N GLN A 69 -7.63 -3.31 -21.15
CA GLN A 69 -7.03 -1.97 -21.07
C GLN A 69 -6.64 -1.37 -22.42
N GLU A 70 -6.53 -2.18 -23.47
CA GLU A 70 -6.35 -1.71 -24.84
C GLU A 70 -7.60 -1.04 -25.44
N ARG A 71 -8.75 -1.19 -24.77
CA ARG A 71 -10.05 -0.66 -25.19
C ARG A 71 -10.36 0.62 -24.45
N SER A 72 -11.30 1.39 -24.98
CA SER A 72 -11.76 2.59 -24.31
C SER A 72 -12.59 2.25 -23.05
N VAL A 73 -12.36 2.99 -21.97
CA VAL A 73 -13.11 2.82 -20.71
C VAL A 73 -14.59 3.17 -20.90
N GLU A 74 -15.48 2.22 -20.66
CA GLU A 74 -16.92 2.37 -20.94
C GLU A 74 -17.60 3.43 -20.07
N ASP A 75 -17.24 3.50 -18.78
CA ASP A 75 -17.81 4.48 -17.86
C ASP A 75 -17.35 5.92 -18.21
N PRO A 76 -18.27 6.83 -18.54
CA PRO A 76 -17.92 8.16 -19.03
C PRO A 76 -17.24 9.03 -17.95
N VAL A 77 -17.56 8.81 -16.67
CA VAL A 77 -16.94 9.56 -15.55
C VAL A 77 -15.48 9.14 -15.40
N SER A 78 -15.23 7.82 -15.34
CA SER A 78 -13.90 7.23 -15.30
C SER A 78 -13.05 7.68 -16.47
N ARG A 79 -13.61 7.64 -17.69
CA ARG A 79 -12.94 8.13 -18.90
C ARG A 79 -12.58 9.61 -18.80
N ALA A 80 -13.52 10.47 -18.39
CA ALA A 80 -13.27 11.90 -18.28
C ALA A 80 -12.14 12.24 -17.29
N GLN A 81 -12.03 11.49 -16.19
CA GLN A 81 -10.95 11.62 -15.22
C GLN A 81 -9.59 11.19 -15.80
N LEU A 82 -9.54 10.06 -16.50
CA LEU A 82 -8.33 9.59 -17.19
C LEU A 82 -7.86 10.59 -18.26
N ASP A 83 -8.78 11.04 -19.11
CA ASP A 83 -8.48 12.02 -20.15
C ASP A 83 -8.01 13.35 -19.53
N ALA A 84 -8.55 13.74 -18.37
CA ALA A 84 -8.12 14.94 -17.66
C ALA A 84 -6.68 14.82 -17.15
N LEU A 85 -6.30 13.68 -16.58
CA LEU A 85 -4.92 13.44 -16.13
C LEU A 85 -3.94 13.51 -17.30
N GLU A 86 -4.24 12.84 -18.42
CA GLU A 86 -3.40 12.85 -19.61
C GLU A 86 -3.25 14.27 -20.19
N ARG A 87 -4.36 15.00 -20.34
CA ARG A 87 -4.33 16.40 -20.81
C ARG A 87 -3.48 17.27 -19.90
N ASN A 88 -3.66 17.15 -18.58
CA ASN A 88 -2.91 17.94 -17.60
C ASN A 88 -1.42 17.60 -17.64
N ALA A 89 -1.05 16.32 -17.70
CA ALA A 89 0.36 15.92 -17.78
C ALA A 89 1.02 16.50 -19.04
N ARG A 90 0.34 16.44 -20.19
CA ARG A 90 0.83 17.05 -21.44
C ARG A 90 0.94 18.57 -21.36
N GLU A 91 -0.10 19.24 -20.86
CA GLU A 91 -0.18 20.71 -20.77
C GLU A 91 0.94 21.27 -19.89
N PHE A 92 1.21 20.64 -18.76
CA PHE A 92 2.18 21.10 -17.78
C PHE A 92 3.58 20.47 -17.94
N GLY A 93 3.80 19.66 -18.98
CA GLY A 93 5.09 19.04 -19.29
C GLY A 93 5.56 18.03 -18.23
N LEU A 94 4.64 17.23 -17.70
CA LEU A 94 4.89 16.26 -16.64
C LEU A 94 5.16 14.86 -17.20
N GLU A 95 5.94 14.06 -16.48
CA GLU A 95 6.12 12.64 -16.83
C GLU A 95 4.81 11.89 -16.62
N TYR A 96 4.38 11.13 -17.64
CA TYR A 96 3.12 10.40 -17.64
C TYR A 96 3.34 8.93 -18.02
N PHE A 97 2.97 8.02 -17.12
CA PHE A 97 2.91 6.59 -17.40
C PHE A 97 1.46 6.20 -17.67
N GLY A 98 1.01 6.44 -18.90
CA GLY A 98 -0.37 6.18 -19.31
C GLY A 98 -0.78 4.71 -19.22
N MET A 99 -2.07 4.42 -19.32
CA MET A 99 -2.64 3.08 -19.11
C MET A 99 -1.97 1.97 -19.95
N THR A 100 -1.60 2.26 -21.20
CA THR A 100 -0.96 1.30 -22.11
C THR A 100 0.58 1.35 -22.08
N ASP A 101 1.16 2.21 -21.25
CA ASP A 101 2.61 2.29 -21.07
C ASP A 101 3.09 1.08 -20.25
N PRO A 102 4.10 0.33 -20.70
CA PRO A 102 4.67 -0.79 -19.93
C PRO A 102 5.26 -0.34 -18.59
N ARG A 103 5.48 0.96 -18.39
CA ARG A 103 5.93 1.54 -17.13
C ARG A 103 4.82 1.73 -16.10
N SER A 104 3.56 1.60 -16.52
CA SER A 104 2.38 1.94 -15.74
C SER A 104 1.98 0.88 -14.71
N GLY A 105 1.16 1.31 -13.76
CA GLY A 105 0.72 0.54 -12.62
C GLY A 105 0.25 1.45 -11.49
N ILE A 106 -0.07 0.84 -10.35
CA ILE A 106 -0.48 1.53 -9.13
C ILE A 106 0.67 2.38 -8.62
N VAL A 107 0.39 3.63 -8.26
CA VAL A 107 1.41 4.63 -7.92
C VAL A 107 2.39 4.20 -6.84
N HIS A 108 1.87 3.55 -5.80
CA HIS A 108 2.66 3.07 -4.67
C HIS A 108 3.39 1.73 -4.93
N VAL A 109 3.20 1.14 -6.11
CA VAL A 109 3.97 0.00 -6.60
C VAL A 109 5.06 0.50 -7.55
N VAL A 110 4.67 1.30 -8.55
CA VAL A 110 5.57 1.84 -9.58
C VAL A 110 6.65 2.75 -8.99
N GLY A 111 6.32 3.59 -8.00
CA GLY A 111 7.28 4.53 -7.40
C GLY A 111 8.56 3.85 -6.89
N PRO A 112 8.47 2.92 -5.93
CA PRO A 112 9.63 2.17 -5.44
C PRO A 112 10.23 1.22 -6.49
N GLU A 113 9.39 0.52 -7.28
CA GLU A 113 9.82 -0.41 -8.33
C GLU A 113 10.78 0.24 -9.33
N ARG A 114 10.54 1.52 -9.66
CA ARG A 114 11.34 2.27 -10.62
C ARG A 114 12.48 3.08 -9.99
N GLY A 115 12.60 3.11 -8.66
CA GLY A 115 13.57 3.96 -7.97
C GLY A 115 13.17 5.45 -7.93
N LEU A 116 11.89 5.76 -8.14
CA LEU A 116 11.37 7.14 -7.99
C LEU A 116 11.22 7.55 -6.52
N SER A 117 11.12 6.56 -5.64
CA SER A 117 11.12 6.70 -4.19
C SER A 117 12.49 6.32 -3.64
N LEU A 118 13.23 7.31 -3.13
CA LEU A 118 14.58 7.12 -2.59
C LEU A 118 14.64 7.49 -1.11
N PRO A 119 15.58 6.91 -0.35
CA PRO A 119 15.77 7.25 1.05
C PRO A 119 16.07 8.74 1.24
N GLY A 120 15.50 9.31 2.30
CA GLY A 120 15.68 10.72 2.66
C GLY A 120 14.73 11.69 1.97
N MET A 121 13.91 11.24 1.01
CA MET A 121 12.98 12.11 0.30
C MET A 121 11.74 12.45 1.13
N THR A 122 11.16 13.61 0.84
CA THR A 122 9.77 13.97 1.13
C THR A 122 8.88 13.64 -0.07
N ILE A 123 7.88 12.76 0.13
CA ILE A 123 7.05 12.22 -0.97
C ILE A 123 5.57 12.39 -0.64
N VAL A 124 4.82 13.00 -1.55
CA VAL A 124 3.38 13.24 -1.36
C VAL A 124 2.58 12.84 -2.58
N CYS A 125 1.32 12.48 -2.35
CA CYS A 125 0.33 12.20 -3.38
C CYS A 125 -1.06 12.51 -2.82
N GLY A 126 -2.03 12.76 -3.71
CA GLY A 126 -3.44 12.88 -3.34
C GLY A 126 -4.08 11.57 -2.84
N ASP A 127 -3.29 10.54 -2.53
CA ASP A 127 -3.71 9.24 -2.02
C ASP A 127 -3.22 9.02 -0.58
N SER A 128 -4.08 8.40 0.25
CA SER A 128 -3.76 8.18 1.66
C SER A 128 -2.59 7.21 1.88
N HIS A 129 -2.45 6.19 1.05
CA HIS A 129 -1.47 5.11 1.17
C HIS A 129 -0.08 5.48 0.64
N THR A 130 0.18 6.77 0.40
CA THR A 130 1.52 7.32 0.14
C THR A 130 2.52 6.95 1.24
N SER A 131 2.06 6.65 2.45
CA SER A 131 2.90 6.07 3.51
C SER A 131 3.73 4.86 3.07
N THR A 132 3.27 4.11 2.06
CA THR A 132 4.01 3.00 1.44
C THR A 132 5.48 3.35 1.17
N HIS A 133 5.75 4.55 0.63
CA HIS A 133 7.10 4.94 0.25
C HIS A 133 8.04 5.14 1.45
N GLY A 134 7.54 5.26 2.68
CA GLY A 134 8.40 5.31 3.85
C GLY A 134 9.16 4.00 4.12
N ALA A 135 8.77 2.89 3.49
CA ALA A 135 9.53 1.64 3.53
C ALA A 135 10.96 1.77 2.98
N VAL A 136 11.22 2.73 2.07
CA VAL A 136 12.58 3.02 1.58
C VAL A 136 13.31 4.04 2.45
N GLY A 137 12.76 4.45 3.59
CA GLY A 137 13.33 5.51 4.43
C GLY A 137 13.01 6.92 3.95
N ALA A 138 11.86 7.12 3.29
CA ALA A 138 11.34 8.42 2.91
C ALA A 138 10.33 8.93 3.94
N LEU A 139 10.17 10.25 4.04
CA LEU A 139 9.04 10.87 4.71
C LEU A 139 7.87 10.99 3.72
N ALA A 140 6.98 10.01 3.73
CA ALA A 140 5.91 9.90 2.74
C ALA A 140 4.50 9.90 3.34
N PHE A 141 3.61 10.75 2.82
CA PHE A 141 2.25 10.90 3.35
C PHE A 141 1.26 11.46 2.32
N GLY A 142 -0.01 11.11 2.51
CA GLY A 142 -1.10 11.59 1.66
C GLY A 142 -1.47 13.05 1.97
N ILE A 143 -1.86 13.79 0.92
CA ILE A 143 -2.24 15.19 0.97
C ILE A 143 -3.59 15.44 0.28
N GLY A 144 -4.23 16.56 0.56
CA GLY A 144 -5.47 16.96 -0.13
C GLY A 144 -5.22 17.63 -1.49
N THR A 145 -6.26 17.75 -2.31
CA THR A 145 -6.18 18.42 -3.63
C THR A 145 -5.61 19.85 -3.56
N SER A 146 -5.97 20.64 -2.54
CA SER A 146 -5.41 21.98 -2.37
C SER A 146 -3.90 21.95 -2.08
N GLU A 147 -3.43 20.95 -1.34
CA GLU A 147 -2.00 20.76 -1.09
C GLU A 147 -1.28 20.25 -2.35
N VAL A 148 -1.94 19.45 -3.21
CA VAL A 148 -1.41 19.09 -4.53
C VAL A 148 -1.15 20.35 -5.36
N GLU A 149 -2.11 21.30 -5.39
CA GLU A 149 -1.91 22.60 -6.03
C GLU A 149 -0.74 23.38 -5.41
N MET A 150 -0.58 23.36 -4.08
CA MET A 150 0.55 24.01 -3.41
C MET A 150 1.90 23.43 -3.86
N VAL A 151 2.01 22.09 -3.96
CA VAL A 151 3.23 21.45 -4.46
C VAL A 151 3.48 21.81 -5.91
N LEU A 152 2.46 21.72 -6.78
CA LEU A 152 2.59 22.07 -8.20
C LEU A 152 3.05 23.51 -8.38
N SER A 153 2.52 24.45 -7.60
CA SER A 153 2.81 25.88 -7.74
C SER A 153 4.08 26.36 -7.02
N SER A 154 4.54 25.66 -5.97
CA SER A 154 5.61 26.15 -5.09
C SER A 154 6.68 25.13 -4.68
N GLN A 155 6.50 23.85 -5.02
CA GLN A 155 7.27 22.70 -4.50
C GLN A 155 7.24 22.56 -2.97
N CYS A 156 6.31 23.25 -2.30
CA CYS A 156 6.19 23.24 -0.85
C CYS A 156 4.74 23.05 -0.43
N ILE A 157 4.56 22.60 0.81
CA ILE A 157 3.27 22.58 1.50
C ILE A 157 3.42 23.16 2.90
N LEU A 158 2.31 23.62 3.47
CA LEU A 158 2.25 24.03 4.86
C LEU A 158 1.88 22.83 5.72
N GLN A 159 2.69 22.49 6.71
CA GLN A 159 2.45 21.37 7.61
C GLN A 159 2.71 21.75 9.06
N ARG A 160 1.99 21.12 9.98
CA ARG A 160 2.42 21.04 11.38
C ARG A 160 3.23 19.78 11.57
N ARG A 161 4.31 19.87 12.36
CA ARG A 161 5.15 18.72 12.67
C ARG A 161 4.33 17.65 13.40
N PRO A 162 4.18 16.43 12.85
CA PRO A 162 3.58 15.30 13.57
C PRO A 162 4.40 14.92 14.81
N ARG A 163 3.77 14.21 15.75
CA ARG A 163 4.50 13.52 16.81
C ARG A 163 5.20 12.30 16.24
N THR A 164 6.22 11.82 16.92
CA THR A 164 7.03 10.66 16.55
C THR A 164 6.59 9.45 17.36
N MET A 165 6.40 8.30 16.72
CA MET A 165 6.13 7.03 17.38
C MET A 165 7.12 5.98 16.91
N ARG A 166 7.70 5.21 17.82
CA ARG A 166 8.46 4.00 17.48
C ARG A 166 7.65 2.75 17.79
N ILE A 167 7.49 1.87 16.81
CA ILE A 167 6.98 0.52 17.02
C ILE A 167 8.13 -0.45 16.80
N ARG A 168 8.62 -1.04 17.88
CA ARG A 168 9.70 -2.03 17.86
C ARG A 168 9.12 -3.45 17.91
N ILE A 169 9.46 -4.28 16.93
CA ILE A 169 9.05 -5.68 16.88
C ILE A 169 10.30 -6.57 16.91
N ASP A 170 10.53 -7.19 18.07
CA ASP A 170 11.67 -8.07 18.30
C ASP A 170 11.29 -9.55 18.03
N GLY A 171 12.27 -10.42 17.80
CA GLY A 171 12.02 -11.82 17.43
C GLY A 171 11.88 -12.06 15.92
N SER A 172 11.31 -13.20 15.54
CA SER A 172 11.10 -13.61 14.14
C SER A 172 9.65 -14.03 13.89
N LEU A 173 9.12 -13.67 12.74
CA LEU A 173 7.77 -14.07 12.33
C LEU A 173 7.70 -15.60 12.15
N GLY A 174 6.61 -16.21 12.61
CA GLY A 174 6.38 -17.64 12.53
C GLY A 174 6.08 -18.15 11.10
N ARG A 175 6.00 -19.48 10.96
CA ARG A 175 5.61 -20.12 9.70
C ARG A 175 4.22 -19.66 9.27
N GLY A 176 4.08 -19.29 7.99
CA GLY A 176 2.80 -18.83 7.42
C GLY A 176 2.45 -17.37 7.72
N VAL A 177 3.34 -16.65 8.41
CA VAL A 177 3.14 -15.25 8.79
C VAL A 177 3.91 -14.34 7.84
N THR A 178 3.24 -13.32 7.33
CA THR A 178 3.79 -12.34 6.39
C THR A 178 3.79 -10.93 6.99
N ALA A 179 4.35 -9.96 6.26
CA ALA A 179 4.25 -8.55 6.65
C ALA A 179 2.80 -8.05 6.74
N LYS A 180 1.88 -8.64 5.98
CA LYS A 180 0.45 -8.32 6.04
C LYS A 180 -0.15 -8.75 7.38
N ASP A 181 0.22 -9.92 7.86
CA ASP A 181 -0.24 -10.44 9.16
C ASP A 181 0.32 -9.60 10.31
N LEU A 182 1.61 -9.23 10.25
CA LEU A 182 2.22 -8.27 11.17
C LEU A 182 1.45 -6.95 11.22
N ALA A 183 1.13 -6.36 10.07
CA ALA A 183 0.41 -5.10 10.01
C ALA A 183 -1.02 -5.22 10.57
N LEU A 184 -1.76 -6.27 10.20
CA LEU A 184 -3.11 -6.52 10.74
C LEU A 184 -3.10 -6.78 12.24
N TYR A 185 -2.09 -7.48 12.77
CA TYR A 185 -1.91 -7.66 14.19
C TYR A 185 -1.69 -6.33 14.92
N LEU A 186 -0.85 -5.44 14.38
CA LEU A 186 -0.64 -4.10 14.96
C LEU A 186 -1.93 -3.28 14.96
N ILE A 187 -2.70 -3.29 13.85
CA ILE A 187 -3.96 -2.55 13.76
C ILE A 187 -5.00 -3.15 14.72
N MET A 188 -5.06 -4.47 14.88
CA MET A 188 -5.90 -5.13 15.89
C MET A 188 -5.54 -4.69 17.32
N LYS A 189 -4.25 -4.63 17.66
CA LYS A 189 -3.79 -4.24 19.01
C LYS A 189 -3.99 -2.76 19.30
N LEU A 190 -3.87 -1.90 18.29
CA LEU A 190 -3.87 -0.45 18.45
C LEU A 190 -5.21 0.20 18.10
N GLY A 191 -6.06 -0.50 17.37
CA GLY A 191 -7.28 0.05 16.78
C GLY A 191 -6.99 1.05 15.65
N THR A 192 -8.06 1.55 15.03
CA THR A 192 -8.00 2.45 13.87
C THR A 192 -7.52 3.88 14.18
N SER A 193 -7.32 4.21 15.46
CA SER A 193 -6.83 5.53 15.91
C SER A 193 -5.60 5.43 16.82
N GLY A 194 -4.99 4.26 16.92
CA GLY A 194 -3.91 4.02 17.87
C GLY A 194 -2.62 4.82 17.60
N ALA A 195 -2.43 5.31 16.38
CA ALA A 195 -1.29 6.13 15.96
C ALA A 195 -1.70 7.53 15.46
N THR A 196 -2.92 8.00 15.73
CA THR A 196 -3.40 9.31 15.26
C THR A 196 -2.47 10.46 15.65
N GLY A 197 -2.12 11.27 14.66
CA GLY A 197 -1.22 12.43 14.80
C GLY A 197 0.26 12.06 14.95
N HIS A 198 0.63 10.78 14.76
CA HIS A 198 2.02 10.34 14.79
C HIS A 198 2.54 9.94 13.40
N PHE A 199 3.82 10.15 13.17
CA PHE A 199 4.59 9.47 12.14
C PHE A 199 5.29 8.27 12.79
N VAL A 200 5.10 7.07 12.22
CA VAL A 200 5.55 5.82 12.84
C VAL A 200 6.87 5.37 12.24
N GLU A 201 7.87 5.15 13.09
CA GLU A 201 9.10 4.45 12.73
C GLU A 201 9.00 2.98 13.19
N TYR A 202 9.07 2.06 12.23
CA TYR A 202 9.11 0.62 12.51
C TYR A 202 10.56 0.16 12.66
N ALA A 203 10.85 -0.55 13.75
CA ALA A 203 12.18 -1.02 14.08
C ALA A 203 12.14 -2.44 14.68
N GLY A 204 13.32 -3.02 14.88
CA GLY A 204 13.48 -4.34 15.52
C GLY A 204 13.70 -5.47 14.52
N GLN A 205 14.10 -6.62 15.06
CA GLN A 205 14.60 -7.76 14.28
C GLN A 205 13.60 -8.25 13.23
N ALA A 206 12.30 -8.25 13.54
CA ALA A 206 11.28 -8.71 12.60
C ALA A 206 11.17 -7.79 11.40
N VAL A 207 11.25 -6.47 11.59
CA VAL A 207 11.19 -5.45 10.53
C VAL A 207 12.46 -5.48 9.67
N GLU A 208 13.62 -5.63 10.31
CA GLU A 208 14.91 -5.81 9.63
C GLU A 208 14.90 -7.08 8.76
N ALA A 209 14.27 -8.16 9.24
CA ALA A 209 14.14 -9.44 8.54
C ALA A 209 13.18 -9.41 7.33
N LEU A 210 12.23 -8.47 7.25
CA LEU A 210 11.35 -8.32 6.09
C LEU A 210 12.13 -8.07 4.79
N SER A 211 11.54 -8.51 3.67
CA SER A 211 11.92 -8.03 2.33
C SER A 211 11.54 -6.55 2.17
N MET A 212 12.02 -5.91 1.10
CA MET A 212 11.56 -4.56 0.79
C MET A 212 10.06 -4.49 0.48
N GLU A 213 9.51 -5.49 -0.20
CA GLU A 213 8.07 -5.57 -0.51
C GLU A 213 7.22 -5.80 0.76
N GLY A 214 7.76 -6.54 1.74
CA GLY A 214 7.16 -6.68 3.06
C GLY A 214 7.17 -5.37 3.85
N ARG A 215 8.26 -4.60 3.78
CA ARG A 215 8.31 -3.24 4.37
C ARG A 215 7.32 -2.29 3.69
N LEU A 216 7.17 -2.37 2.36
CA LEU A 216 6.18 -1.61 1.59
C LEU A 216 4.76 -1.94 2.08
N THR A 217 4.45 -3.22 2.30
CA THR A 217 3.18 -3.67 2.89
C THR A 217 2.95 -3.08 4.30
N LEU A 218 3.96 -3.15 5.18
CA LEU A 218 3.87 -2.64 6.55
C LEU A 218 3.62 -1.12 6.57
N CYS A 219 4.40 -0.36 5.80
CA CYS A 219 4.27 1.09 5.73
C CYS A 219 2.95 1.52 5.07
N ASN A 220 2.45 0.79 4.06
CA ASN A 220 1.15 1.01 3.43
C ASN A 220 0.03 1.02 4.49
N LEU A 221 0.02 0.03 5.37
CA LEU A 221 -1.05 -0.18 6.36
C LEU A 221 -0.99 0.74 7.58
N SER A 222 0.04 1.58 7.72
CA SER A 222 0.18 2.52 8.84
C SER A 222 -1.03 3.45 8.99
N ILE A 223 -1.64 3.84 7.87
CA ILE A 223 -2.79 4.74 7.85
C ILE A 223 -4.04 4.09 8.46
N GLU A 224 -4.13 2.76 8.43
CA GLU A 224 -5.30 2.04 8.96
C GLU A 224 -5.33 1.99 10.49
N MET A 225 -4.24 2.38 11.16
CA MET A 225 -4.21 2.69 12.60
C MET A 225 -4.19 4.22 12.88
N GLY A 226 -4.48 5.03 11.86
CA GLY A 226 -4.59 6.48 11.96
C GLY A 226 -3.26 7.24 11.88
N ALA A 227 -2.13 6.57 11.62
CA ALA A 227 -0.84 7.24 11.49
C ALA A 227 -0.83 8.24 10.32
N ARG A 228 0.00 9.27 10.42
CA ARG A 228 0.22 10.19 9.30
C ARG A 228 1.07 9.57 8.19
N GLY A 229 1.95 8.64 8.57
CA GLY A 229 2.80 7.86 7.69
C GLY A 229 3.57 6.83 8.51
N GLY A 230 4.23 5.92 7.82
CA GLY A 230 5.10 4.90 8.41
C GLY A 230 6.42 4.83 7.67
N MET A 231 7.52 4.60 8.38
CA MET A 231 8.85 4.55 7.79
C MET A 231 9.73 3.48 8.42
N VAL A 232 10.69 2.98 7.64
CA VAL A 232 11.74 2.05 8.06
C VAL A 232 13.09 2.67 7.71
N ALA A 233 14.06 2.57 8.61
CA ALA A 233 15.41 3.03 8.32
C ALA A 233 15.99 2.26 7.12
N PRO A 234 16.55 2.95 6.12
CA PRO A 234 17.14 2.30 4.96
C PRO A 234 18.37 1.49 5.36
N ASP A 235 18.47 0.27 4.86
CA ASP A 235 19.57 -0.64 5.13
C ASP A 235 20.07 -1.32 3.84
N ARG A 236 20.89 -2.36 3.99
CA ARG A 236 21.42 -3.12 2.85
C ARG A 236 20.31 -3.62 1.92
N LYS A 237 19.17 -4.09 2.44
CA LYS A 237 18.06 -4.58 1.60
C LYS A 237 17.44 -3.45 0.80
N THR A 238 17.34 -2.26 1.39
CA THR A 238 16.90 -1.05 0.68
C THR A 238 17.85 -0.72 -0.47
N PHE A 239 19.15 -0.76 -0.23
CA PHE A 239 20.15 -0.45 -1.26
C PHE A 239 20.15 -1.49 -2.38
N GLU A 240 20.07 -2.77 -2.05
CA GLU A 240 20.01 -3.86 -3.04
C GLU A 240 18.75 -3.77 -3.90
N TYR A 241 17.60 -3.43 -3.31
CA TYR A 241 16.35 -3.26 -4.04
C TYR A 241 16.37 -2.09 -5.03
N LEU A 242 17.05 -0.99 -4.67
CA LEU A 242 17.13 0.23 -5.47
C LEU A 242 18.26 0.21 -6.52
N LYS A 243 19.25 -0.67 -6.38
CA LYS A 243 20.41 -0.71 -7.28
C LYS A 243 19.99 -1.07 -8.70
N GLY A 244 20.39 -0.24 -9.66
CA GLY A 244 20.10 -0.46 -11.08
C GLY A 244 18.64 -0.19 -11.48
N ARG A 245 17.84 0.44 -10.60
CA ARG A 245 16.49 0.87 -10.96
C ARG A 245 16.57 2.11 -11.87
N PRO A 246 15.66 2.26 -12.85
CA PRO A 246 15.78 3.29 -13.89
C PRO A 246 15.89 4.75 -13.40
N TYR A 247 15.36 5.06 -12.22
CA TYR A 247 15.41 6.40 -11.63
C TYR A 247 16.26 6.48 -10.36
N ALA A 248 17.00 5.42 -10.03
CA ALA A 248 18.00 5.45 -8.98
C ALA A 248 19.31 6.06 -9.49
N PRO A 249 20.15 6.66 -8.61
CA PRO A 249 21.47 7.16 -9.00
C PRO A 249 22.37 6.03 -9.55
N GLU A 250 23.32 6.37 -10.41
CA GLU A 250 24.28 5.42 -11.00
C GLU A 250 25.73 5.86 -10.78
N GLY A 251 26.68 4.94 -10.98
CA GLY A 251 28.12 5.22 -10.89
C GLY A 251 28.54 5.89 -9.58
N ASP A 252 29.30 6.97 -9.66
CA ASP A 252 29.77 7.72 -8.48
C ASP A 252 28.62 8.35 -7.69
N GLU A 253 27.50 8.68 -8.34
CA GLU A 253 26.34 9.25 -7.65
C GLU A 253 25.64 8.21 -6.78
N TRP A 254 25.62 6.94 -7.22
CA TRP A 254 25.15 5.82 -6.42
C TRP A 254 25.96 5.66 -5.13
N GLU A 255 27.29 5.67 -5.23
CA GLU A 255 28.16 5.50 -4.06
C GLU A 255 27.98 6.65 -3.06
N ARG A 256 27.86 7.91 -3.54
CA ARG A 256 27.53 9.05 -2.68
C ARG A 256 26.15 8.92 -2.04
N ALA A 257 25.15 8.48 -2.80
CA ALA A 257 23.79 8.31 -2.31
C ALA A 257 23.74 7.24 -1.21
N VAL A 258 24.34 6.07 -1.43
CA VAL A 258 24.44 5.00 -0.44
C VAL A 258 25.21 5.45 0.81
N ALA A 259 26.30 6.20 0.65
CA ALA A 259 27.03 6.76 1.80
C ALA A 259 26.14 7.69 2.65
N CYS A 260 25.36 8.55 2.01
CA CYS A 260 24.36 9.39 2.68
C CYS A 260 23.26 8.55 3.34
N TRP A 261 22.67 7.60 2.61
CA TRP A 261 21.56 6.78 3.10
C TRP A 261 21.94 5.94 4.32
N LYS A 262 23.20 5.48 4.43
CA LYS A 262 23.70 4.80 5.65
C LYS A 262 23.65 5.66 6.91
N THR A 263 23.58 6.99 6.76
CA THR A 263 23.45 7.94 7.89
C THR A 263 22.00 8.19 8.30
N LEU A 264 21.03 7.81 7.45
CA LEU A 264 19.61 7.98 7.70
C LEU A 264 19.11 6.90 8.66
N ARG A 265 19.32 7.12 9.95
CA ARG A 265 18.77 6.27 11.01
C ARG A 265 18.57 7.07 12.29
N SER A 266 17.65 6.63 13.13
CA SER A 266 17.55 7.13 14.49
C SER A 266 18.85 6.86 15.25
N ALA A 267 19.29 7.84 16.05
CA ALA A 267 20.40 7.62 16.98
C ALA A 267 20.01 6.62 18.08
N GLU A 268 21.00 6.01 18.74
CA GLU A 268 20.73 5.05 19.83
C GLU A 268 20.03 5.71 21.02
N ASP A 269 20.28 7.00 21.24
CA ASP A 269 19.69 7.85 22.27
C ASP A 269 18.46 8.64 21.76
N ALA A 270 17.92 8.31 20.58
CA ALA A 270 16.77 9.01 20.02
C ALA A 270 15.53 8.83 20.90
N VAL A 271 14.88 9.95 21.24
CA VAL A 271 13.65 9.99 22.02
C VAL A 271 12.45 10.17 21.09
N PHE A 272 11.46 9.30 21.24
CA PHE A 272 10.19 9.37 20.53
C PHE A 272 9.08 9.87 21.46
N ASP A 273 8.08 10.56 20.92
CA ASP A 273 6.91 11.00 21.70
C ASP A 273 6.11 9.81 22.25
N ARG A 274 6.17 8.66 21.57
CA ARG A 274 5.60 7.39 22.04
C ARG A 274 6.40 6.19 21.55
N GLU A 275 6.55 5.19 22.40
CA GLU A 275 7.17 3.92 22.03
C GLU A 275 6.30 2.73 22.39
N LEU A 276 6.29 1.74 21.51
CA LEU A 276 5.60 0.47 21.69
C LEU A 276 6.54 -0.68 21.33
N ARG A 277 6.36 -1.81 22.02
CA ARG A 277 7.13 -3.04 21.81
C ARG A 277 6.18 -4.21 21.62
N PHE A 278 6.50 -5.07 20.65
CA PHE A 278 5.78 -6.30 20.36
C PHE A 278 6.76 -7.44 20.12
N ASP A 279 6.34 -8.66 20.42
CA ASP A 279 7.07 -9.88 20.10
C ASP A 279 6.50 -10.49 18.80
N ALA A 280 7.37 -10.69 17.81
CA ALA A 280 7.01 -11.29 16.54
C ALA A 280 6.47 -12.72 16.69
N CYS A 281 6.82 -13.44 17.77
CA CYS A 281 6.36 -14.79 18.03
C CYS A 281 4.87 -14.87 18.38
N GLU A 282 4.25 -13.76 18.83
CA GLU A 282 2.81 -13.69 19.11
C GLU A 282 1.96 -13.52 17.86
N ILE A 283 2.60 -13.27 16.71
CA ILE A 283 1.91 -12.95 15.47
C ILE A 283 1.64 -14.27 14.72
N GLU A 284 0.37 -14.50 14.45
CA GLU A 284 -0.12 -15.63 13.67
C GLU A 284 -0.65 -15.15 12.31
N PRO A 285 -0.97 -16.05 11.36
CA PRO A 285 -1.75 -15.64 10.18
C PRO A 285 -3.03 -14.93 10.62
N MET A 286 -3.32 -13.75 10.08
CA MET A 286 -4.40 -12.87 10.53
C MET A 286 -5.53 -12.78 9.50
N ILE A 287 -6.75 -12.53 9.99
CA ILE A 287 -7.92 -12.24 9.17
C ILE A 287 -8.85 -11.25 9.87
N THR A 288 -9.54 -10.38 9.12
CA THR A 288 -10.59 -9.53 9.69
C THR A 288 -11.95 -10.20 9.70
N TYR A 289 -12.71 -9.98 10.78
CA TYR A 289 -14.08 -10.51 10.96
C TYR A 289 -15.17 -9.43 10.85
N GLY A 290 -14.81 -8.15 10.99
CA GLY A 290 -15.75 -7.02 10.98
C GLY A 290 -15.56 -6.10 9.77
N THR A 291 -16.11 -4.89 9.85
CA THR A 291 -16.16 -3.90 8.75
C THR A 291 -15.09 -2.81 8.84
N ASN A 292 -14.01 -3.05 9.59
CA ASN A 292 -12.84 -2.18 9.59
C ASN A 292 -11.55 -3.00 9.83
N PRO A 293 -10.38 -2.46 9.45
CA PRO A 293 -9.11 -3.18 9.58
C PRO A 293 -8.71 -3.55 11.03
N GLY A 294 -9.23 -2.85 12.04
CA GLY A 294 -8.99 -3.16 13.46
C GLY A 294 -9.81 -4.33 13.99
N ALA A 295 -10.86 -4.76 13.30
CA ALA A 295 -11.63 -5.95 13.63
C ALA A 295 -10.91 -7.22 13.14
N GLY A 296 -9.67 -7.43 13.59
CA GLY A 296 -8.80 -8.55 13.25
C GLY A 296 -8.74 -9.64 14.33
N VAL A 297 -8.46 -10.88 13.92
CA VAL A 297 -8.13 -12.03 14.79
C VAL A 297 -7.13 -12.95 14.07
N PRO A 298 -6.41 -13.83 14.80
CA PRO A 298 -5.74 -14.96 14.18
C PRO A 298 -6.73 -15.78 13.34
N VAL A 299 -6.29 -16.33 12.21
CA VAL A 299 -7.12 -17.15 11.31
C VAL A 299 -7.74 -18.35 12.05
N GLY A 300 -6.97 -18.98 12.95
CA GLY A 300 -7.45 -20.04 13.84
C GLY A 300 -8.33 -19.59 15.01
N GLY A 301 -8.54 -18.28 15.16
CA GLY A 301 -9.21 -17.66 16.29
C GLY A 301 -10.73 -17.64 16.21
N THR A 302 -11.30 -17.02 17.24
CA THR A 302 -12.74 -16.83 17.45
C THR A 302 -13.06 -15.35 17.49
N ILE A 303 -14.20 -14.95 16.91
CA ILE A 303 -14.70 -13.57 16.96
C ILE A 303 -14.91 -13.16 18.43
N PRO A 304 -14.35 -12.02 18.90
CA PRO A 304 -14.51 -11.55 20.28
C PRO A 304 -15.97 -11.40 20.70
N SER A 305 -16.26 -11.66 21.98
CA SER A 305 -17.62 -11.55 22.54
C SER A 305 -18.16 -10.11 22.57
N ASP A 306 -17.25 -9.13 22.62
CA ASP A 306 -17.50 -7.70 22.66
C ASP A 306 -17.38 -7.03 21.27
N ALA A 307 -17.33 -7.82 20.20
CA ALA A 307 -17.32 -7.30 18.83
C ALA A 307 -18.56 -6.44 18.52
N LEU A 308 -18.34 -5.37 17.74
CA LEU A 308 -19.39 -4.41 17.38
C LEU A 308 -20.52 -5.08 16.59
N ALA A 309 -21.74 -5.04 17.14
CA ALA A 309 -22.91 -5.72 16.59
C ALA A 309 -23.23 -5.35 15.13
N SER A 310 -23.13 -4.06 14.77
CA SER A 310 -23.41 -3.60 13.40
C SER A 310 -22.45 -4.19 12.36
N GLY A 311 -21.16 -4.25 12.69
CA GLY A 311 -20.16 -4.86 11.80
C GLY A 311 -20.39 -6.36 11.64
N LEU A 312 -20.80 -7.06 12.70
CA LEU A 312 -21.15 -8.48 12.63
C LEU A 312 -22.42 -8.73 11.82
N GLU A 313 -23.44 -7.89 11.98
CA GLU A 313 -24.68 -7.96 11.19
C GLU A 313 -24.40 -7.79 9.70
N TYR A 314 -23.61 -6.78 9.34
CA TYR A 314 -23.17 -6.56 7.96
C TYR A 314 -22.46 -7.79 7.40
N MET A 315 -21.51 -8.34 8.17
CA MET A 315 -20.75 -9.53 7.80
C MET A 315 -21.56 -10.83 7.88
N GLY A 316 -22.74 -10.83 8.49
CA GLY A 316 -23.53 -12.04 8.73
C GLY A 316 -22.86 -13.03 9.68
N PHE A 317 -22.08 -12.55 10.65
CA PHE A 317 -21.39 -13.36 11.66
C PHE A 317 -21.99 -13.16 13.05
N ARG A 318 -21.62 -14.02 14.00
CA ARG A 318 -21.95 -13.86 15.42
C ARG A 318 -20.69 -13.85 16.28
N ALA A 319 -20.76 -13.11 17.38
CA ALA A 319 -19.73 -13.11 18.40
C ALA A 319 -19.53 -14.53 18.96
N GLY A 320 -18.29 -14.93 19.21
CA GLY A 320 -17.95 -16.28 19.66
C GLY A 320 -17.89 -17.35 18.54
N GLU A 321 -18.18 -17.02 17.28
CA GLU A 321 -17.98 -17.95 16.16
C GLU A 321 -16.50 -18.04 15.74
N ARG A 322 -16.06 -19.23 15.31
CA ARG A 322 -14.72 -19.42 14.74
C ARG A 322 -14.62 -18.80 13.35
N MET A 323 -13.42 -18.32 13.00
CA MET A 323 -13.13 -17.86 11.65
C MET A 323 -12.93 -18.99 10.65
N LEU A 324 -12.25 -20.07 11.07
CA LEU A 324 -12.04 -21.26 10.23
C LEU A 324 -13.36 -21.85 9.72
N GLY A 325 -13.36 -22.28 8.45
CA GLY A 325 -14.50 -22.92 7.81
C GLY A 325 -15.58 -21.95 7.31
N LYS A 326 -15.47 -20.65 7.58
CA LYS A 326 -16.40 -19.65 7.01
C LYS A 326 -16.31 -19.65 5.48
N LYS A 327 -17.46 -19.63 4.82
CA LYS A 327 -17.56 -19.70 3.35
C LYS A 327 -16.81 -18.53 2.67
N VAL A 328 -16.16 -18.83 1.55
CA VAL A 328 -15.53 -17.84 0.67
C VAL A 328 -16.12 -17.98 -0.73
N ASP A 329 -16.64 -16.89 -1.29
CA ASP A 329 -17.13 -16.85 -2.68
C ASP A 329 -16.10 -16.21 -3.62
N TYR A 330 -15.34 -15.22 -3.12
CA TYR A 330 -14.35 -14.46 -3.86
C TYR A 330 -12.99 -14.44 -3.16
N VAL A 331 -11.93 -14.43 -3.95
CA VAL A 331 -10.57 -14.13 -3.50
C VAL A 331 -10.00 -13.02 -4.35
N PHE A 332 -9.44 -11.99 -3.70
CA PHE A 332 -8.74 -10.91 -4.37
C PHE A 332 -7.29 -10.84 -3.91
N LEU A 333 -6.36 -11.03 -4.85
CA LEU A 333 -4.92 -10.79 -4.67
C LEU A 333 -4.54 -9.58 -5.51
N GLY A 334 -4.04 -8.52 -4.88
CA GLY A 334 -3.58 -7.32 -5.58
C GLY A 334 -3.61 -6.06 -4.71
N ALA A 335 -3.84 -4.93 -5.38
CA ALA A 335 -3.77 -3.56 -4.85
C ALA A 335 -2.34 -3.06 -4.54
N CYS A 336 -2.23 -1.80 -4.09
CA CYS A 336 -0.97 -1.22 -3.63
C CYS A 336 -0.38 -1.95 -2.41
N THR A 337 -1.20 -2.68 -1.65
CA THR A 337 -0.77 -3.41 -0.46
C THR A 337 -0.03 -4.69 -0.85
N ASN A 338 -0.65 -5.58 -1.62
CA ASN A 338 -0.13 -6.92 -1.92
C ASN A 338 -0.31 -7.31 -3.40
N GLY A 339 0.17 -6.45 -4.30
CA GLY A 339 0.19 -6.68 -5.76
C GLY A 339 1.60 -6.78 -6.34
N ARG A 340 2.61 -7.10 -5.53
CA ARG A 340 4.02 -7.19 -5.94
C ARG A 340 4.44 -8.63 -6.19
N ILE A 341 5.61 -8.85 -6.76
CA ILE A 341 6.02 -10.19 -7.19
C ILE A 341 6.07 -11.19 -6.03
N GLU A 342 6.53 -10.80 -4.82
CA GLU A 342 6.54 -11.72 -3.68
C GLU A 342 5.14 -12.19 -3.28
N ASP A 343 4.12 -11.37 -3.47
CA ASP A 343 2.73 -11.73 -3.16
C ASP A 343 2.24 -12.84 -4.10
N PHE A 344 2.61 -12.77 -5.38
CA PHE A 344 2.34 -13.83 -6.35
C PHE A 344 3.15 -15.09 -6.10
N ARG A 345 4.42 -14.97 -5.68
CA ARG A 345 5.23 -16.13 -5.26
C ARG A 345 4.62 -16.82 -4.05
N ALA A 346 4.19 -16.05 -3.05
CA ALA A 346 3.53 -16.56 -1.86
C ALA A 346 2.22 -17.27 -2.23
N PHE A 347 1.39 -16.65 -3.07
CA PHE A 347 0.14 -17.27 -3.53
C PHE A 347 0.42 -18.56 -4.33
N ALA A 348 1.36 -18.52 -5.28
CA ALA A 348 1.78 -19.66 -6.09
C ALA A 348 2.26 -20.84 -5.22
N SER A 349 3.03 -20.58 -4.16
CA SER A 349 3.56 -21.62 -3.26
C SER A 349 2.47 -22.48 -2.59
N ILE A 350 1.28 -21.93 -2.39
CA ILE A 350 0.14 -22.67 -1.82
C ILE A 350 -0.67 -23.35 -2.92
N VAL A 351 -0.83 -22.73 -4.09
CA VAL A 351 -1.72 -23.29 -5.13
C VAL A 351 -1.03 -24.28 -6.06
N GLU A 352 0.30 -24.34 -6.06
CA GLU A 352 1.07 -25.31 -6.83
C GLU A 352 0.62 -26.75 -6.52
N GLY A 353 0.39 -27.54 -7.57
CA GLY A 353 -0.12 -28.91 -7.46
C GLY A 353 -1.59 -29.03 -7.01
N ARG A 354 -2.29 -27.91 -6.79
CA ARG A 354 -3.69 -27.89 -6.34
C ARG A 354 -4.61 -27.32 -7.42
N ARG A 355 -5.90 -27.20 -7.11
CA ARG A 355 -6.92 -26.59 -7.96
C ARG A 355 -7.75 -25.61 -7.15
N LYS A 356 -8.14 -24.51 -7.78
CA LYS A 356 -9.11 -23.56 -7.24
C LYS A 356 -10.39 -24.30 -6.84
N ALA A 357 -10.95 -23.96 -5.68
CA ALA A 357 -12.18 -24.57 -5.20
C ALA A 357 -13.37 -24.28 -6.13
N PRO A 358 -14.29 -25.25 -6.33
CA PRO A 358 -15.51 -25.03 -7.09
C PRO A 358 -16.33 -23.87 -6.52
N GLY A 359 -16.80 -22.98 -7.39
CA GLY A 359 -17.62 -21.82 -7.00
C GLY A 359 -16.84 -20.62 -6.47
N VAL A 360 -15.51 -20.71 -6.29
CA VAL A 360 -14.68 -19.56 -5.96
C VAL A 360 -14.30 -18.77 -7.22
N THR A 361 -14.55 -17.47 -7.19
CA THR A 361 -14.03 -16.52 -8.17
C THR A 361 -12.76 -15.86 -7.61
N ALA A 362 -11.66 -15.93 -8.34
CA ALA A 362 -10.39 -15.36 -7.91
C ALA A 362 -9.94 -14.27 -8.89
N TRP A 363 -9.62 -13.09 -8.37
CA TRP A 363 -9.07 -11.97 -9.13
C TRP A 363 -7.64 -11.74 -8.68
N LEU A 364 -6.69 -12.15 -9.53
CA LEU A 364 -5.26 -11.97 -9.29
C LEU A 364 -4.78 -10.80 -10.15
N VAL A 365 -4.48 -9.67 -9.52
CA VAL A 365 -4.26 -8.37 -10.16
C VAL A 365 -2.88 -7.85 -9.80
N PRO A 366 -1.91 -7.87 -10.74
CA PRO A 366 -0.60 -7.27 -10.55
C PRO A 366 -0.69 -5.77 -10.22
N GLY A 367 0.26 -5.28 -9.44
CA GLY A 367 0.37 -3.87 -9.11
C GLY A 367 0.92 -3.02 -10.25
N SER A 368 1.68 -3.62 -11.18
CA SER A 368 2.29 -2.96 -12.34
C SER A 368 2.43 -3.93 -13.51
N TRP A 369 2.68 -3.39 -14.70
CA TRP A 369 3.03 -4.20 -15.87
C TRP A 369 4.34 -4.97 -15.67
N GLU A 370 5.33 -4.38 -15.01
CA GLU A 370 6.60 -5.03 -14.68
C GLU A 370 6.42 -6.24 -13.75
N VAL A 371 5.54 -6.16 -12.74
CA VAL A 371 5.16 -7.32 -11.91
C VAL A 371 4.49 -8.39 -12.76
N ARG A 372 3.56 -8.01 -13.64
CA ARG A 372 2.89 -8.98 -14.54
C ARG A 372 3.88 -9.72 -15.43
N GLU A 373 4.83 -9.00 -16.03
CA GLU A 373 5.89 -9.59 -16.84
C GLU A 373 6.80 -10.50 -16.01
N GLN A 374 7.09 -10.12 -14.76
CA GLN A 374 7.88 -10.92 -13.85
C GLN A 374 7.18 -12.22 -13.45
N VAL A 375 5.86 -12.20 -13.24
CA VAL A 375 5.05 -13.41 -12.97
C VAL A 375 5.18 -14.43 -14.11
N GLU A 376 5.14 -13.99 -15.37
CA GLU A 376 5.33 -14.89 -16.51
C GLU A 376 6.79 -15.34 -16.65
N ARG A 377 7.76 -14.43 -16.47
CA ARG A 377 9.20 -14.72 -16.56
C ARG A 377 9.66 -15.75 -15.53
N GLU A 378 9.07 -15.76 -14.34
CA GLU A 378 9.38 -16.70 -13.27
C GLU A 378 8.58 -18.00 -13.35
N GLY A 379 7.73 -18.18 -14.38
CA GLY A 379 6.90 -19.38 -14.56
C GLY A 379 5.69 -19.46 -13.63
N LEU A 380 5.47 -18.46 -12.77
CA LEU A 380 4.33 -18.42 -11.84
C LEU A 380 3.00 -18.36 -12.60
N GLY A 381 2.98 -17.69 -13.76
CA GLY A 381 1.80 -17.67 -14.62
C GLY A 381 1.32 -19.07 -15.04
N ALA A 382 2.24 -20.01 -15.30
CA ALA A 382 1.89 -21.39 -15.61
C ALA A 382 1.32 -22.12 -14.39
N VAL A 383 1.95 -21.98 -13.22
CA VAL A 383 1.47 -22.55 -11.95
C VAL A 383 0.04 -22.08 -11.64
N LEU A 384 -0.22 -20.78 -11.80
CA LEU A 384 -1.54 -20.19 -11.58
C LEU A 384 -2.59 -20.75 -12.57
N ARG A 385 -2.26 -20.82 -13.86
CA ARG A 385 -3.16 -21.37 -14.89
C ARG A 385 -3.46 -22.84 -14.65
N ASP A 386 -2.45 -23.64 -14.32
CA ASP A 386 -2.61 -25.06 -14.02
C ASP A 386 -3.53 -25.27 -12.82
N ALA A 387 -3.45 -24.40 -11.81
CA ALA A 387 -4.34 -24.42 -10.67
C ALA A 387 -5.74 -23.83 -10.95
N GLY A 388 -6.02 -23.34 -12.17
CA GLY A 388 -7.33 -22.81 -12.59
C GLY A 388 -7.55 -21.33 -12.25
N PHE A 389 -6.47 -20.56 -12.12
CA PHE A 389 -6.48 -19.12 -11.91
C PHE A 389 -6.10 -18.36 -13.17
N GLU A 390 -6.62 -17.14 -13.29
CA GLU A 390 -6.32 -16.23 -14.39
C GLU A 390 -5.72 -14.94 -13.84
N LEU A 391 -4.64 -14.49 -14.49
CA LEU A 391 -3.98 -13.23 -14.18
C LEU A 391 -4.66 -12.09 -14.95
N ARG A 392 -5.00 -11.01 -14.26
CA ARG A 392 -5.60 -9.81 -14.83
C ARG A 392 -4.55 -8.75 -15.22
N GLN A 393 -4.99 -7.66 -15.85
CA GLN A 393 -4.14 -6.51 -16.14
C GLN A 393 -3.98 -5.62 -14.89
N PRO A 394 -2.88 -4.85 -14.77
CA PRO A 394 -2.55 -4.12 -13.55
C PRO A 394 -3.53 -3.00 -13.20
N GLY A 395 -3.84 -2.81 -11.92
CA GLY A 395 -4.68 -1.68 -11.46
C GLY A 395 -5.21 -1.87 -10.05
N CYS A 396 -5.79 -0.81 -9.46
CA CYS A 396 -6.31 -0.86 -8.09
C CYS A 396 -7.45 -1.87 -7.90
N SER A 397 -8.28 -2.09 -8.93
CA SER A 397 -9.32 -3.13 -8.95
C SER A 397 -10.27 -3.06 -7.75
N ALA A 398 -10.65 -4.21 -7.21
CA ALA A 398 -11.52 -4.37 -6.06
C ALA A 398 -10.97 -3.73 -4.77
N CYS A 399 -9.76 -3.14 -4.75
CA CYS A 399 -9.31 -2.33 -3.62
C CYS A 399 -10.26 -1.15 -3.35
N LEU A 400 -10.76 -0.50 -4.40
CA LEU A 400 -11.70 0.63 -4.34
C LEU A 400 -12.94 0.42 -5.23
N ALA A 401 -12.89 -0.53 -6.17
CA ALA A 401 -14.02 -0.94 -7.01
C ALA A 401 -14.62 0.17 -7.91
N MET A 402 -13.82 1.21 -8.20
CA MET A 402 -14.19 2.29 -9.12
C MET A 402 -14.17 1.84 -10.59
N ASN A 403 -13.26 0.93 -10.94
CA ASN A 403 -13.07 0.42 -12.29
C ASN A 403 -14.05 -0.69 -12.72
N GLY A 404 -15.11 -0.93 -11.94
CA GLY A 404 -16.12 -1.97 -12.21
C GLY A 404 -15.85 -3.34 -11.57
N ASP A 405 -14.67 -3.56 -10.97
CA ASP A 405 -14.35 -4.80 -10.24
C ASP A 405 -15.05 -4.84 -8.87
N ARG A 406 -16.38 -5.03 -8.88
CA ARG A 406 -17.23 -5.02 -7.70
C ARG A 406 -17.62 -6.42 -7.27
N ILE A 407 -17.36 -6.73 -6.00
CA ILE A 407 -17.85 -7.93 -5.34
C ILE A 407 -19.37 -7.82 -5.20
N PRO A 408 -20.15 -8.83 -5.64
CA PRO A 408 -21.61 -8.76 -5.57
C PRO A 408 -22.17 -8.70 -4.13
N PRO A 409 -23.38 -8.13 -3.95
CA PRO A 409 -24.05 -8.10 -2.65
C PRO A 409 -24.13 -9.47 -1.95
N GLY A 410 -23.81 -9.51 -0.66
CA GLY A 410 -23.90 -10.70 0.19
C GLY A 410 -22.79 -11.74 -0.01
N LYS A 411 -21.87 -11.52 -0.96
CA LYS A 411 -20.75 -12.43 -1.22
C LYS A 411 -19.59 -12.18 -0.27
N TYR A 412 -18.93 -13.28 0.14
CA TYR A 412 -17.76 -13.23 1.00
C TYR A 412 -16.48 -13.17 0.16
N CYS A 413 -15.65 -12.17 0.42
CA CYS A 413 -14.36 -11.97 -0.24
C CYS A 413 -13.22 -12.07 0.77
N VAL A 414 -12.24 -12.94 0.54
CA VAL A 414 -10.93 -12.84 1.20
C VAL A 414 -10.03 -11.97 0.33
N SER A 415 -9.62 -10.82 0.86
CA SER A 415 -8.94 -9.77 0.11
C SER A 415 -7.57 -9.45 0.69
N THR A 416 -6.58 -9.30 -0.18
CA THR A 416 -5.25 -8.80 0.21
C THR A 416 -5.16 -7.27 0.18
N SER A 417 -6.27 -6.56 0.00
CA SER A 417 -6.34 -5.08 0.11
C SER A 417 -6.12 -4.60 1.56
N ASN A 418 -6.16 -3.27 1.75
CA ASN A 418 -5.96 -2.61 3.04
C ASN A 418 -7.24 -2.25 3.79
N ARG A 419 -8.39 -2.14 3.11
CA ARG A 419 -9.65 -1.65 3.68
C ARG A 419 -10.81 -2.59 3.38
N ASN A 420 -11.66 -2.78 4.39
CA ASN A 420 -12.91 -3.54 4.30
C ASN A 420 -14.10 -2.79 4.91
N PHE A 421 -14.08 -1.45 4.85
CA PHE A 421 -15.25 -0.64 5.19
C PHE A 421 -16.47 -1.04 4.35
N GLU A 422 -17.66 -0.83 4.89
CA GLU A 422 -18.92 -1.17 4.22
C GLU A 422 -19.00 -0.52 2.84
N GLY A 423 -19.30 -1.31 1.81
CA GLY A 423 -19.41 -0.83 0.43
C GLY A 423 -18.08 -0.68 -0.31
N ARG A 424 -16.93 -0.85 0.35
CA ARG A 424 -15.60 -0.57 -0.23
C ARG A 424 -15.29 -1.37 -1.48
N GLN A 425 -15.58 -2.67 -1.50
CA GLN A 425 -15.37 -3.53 -2.68
C GLN A 425 -16.64 -3.69 -3.52
N GLY A 426 -17.69 -2.94 -3.22
CA GLY A 426 -19.02 -3.10 -3.81
C GLY A 426 -20.12 -3.04 -2.75
N PRO A 427 -21.35 -2.61 -3.10
CA PRO A 427 -22.47 -2.55 -2.16
C PRO A 427 -22.74 -3.90 -1.48
N MET A 428 -22.85 -3.91 -0.15
CA MET A 428 -23.12 -5.10 0.67
C MET A 428 -22.13 -6.26 0.48
N SER A 429 -20.93 -6.01 -0.04
CA SER A 429 -19.86 -7.01 -0.12
C SER A 429 -19.25 -7.29 1.25
N ARG A 430 -19.00 -8.56 1.59
CA ARG A 430 -18.49 -8.97 2.91
C ARG A 430 -17.01 -9.30 2.81
N THR A 431 -16.16 -8.32 3.10
CA THR A 431 -14.71 -8.43 2.89
C THR A 431 -13.96 -8.75 4.18
N MET A 432 -13.15 -9.81 4.11
CA MET A 432 -12.20 -10.23 5.13
C MET A 432 -10.78 -9.96 4.61
N LEU A 433 -10.02 -9.10 5.29
CA LEU A 433 -8.65 -8.78 4.91
C LEU A 433 -7.72 -9.86 5.42
N ALA A 434 -6.79 -10.31 4.57
CA ALA A 434 -5.80 -11.33 4.93
C ALA A 434 -4.51 -11.16 4.12
N SER A 435 -3.50 -12.00 4.43
CA SER A 435 -2.27 -12.12 3.66
C SER A 435 -2.45 -12.91 2.35
N PRO A 436 -1.51 -12.81 1.39
CA PRO A 436 -1.51 -13.62 0.18
C PRO A 436 -1.55 -15.13 0.45
N LEU A 437 -0.89 -15.60 1.51
CA LEU A 437 -0.90 -17.03 1.90
C LEU A 437 -2.30 -17.48 2.33
N THR A 438 -2.94 -16.72 3.24
CA THR A 438 -4.31 -17.01 3.70
C THR A 438 -5.32 -16.89 2.56
N ALA A 439 -5.16 -15.91 1.67
CA ALA A 439 -5.99 -15.77 0.47
C ALA A 439 -5.85 -16.97 -0.48
N ALA A 440 -4.63 -17.47 -0.69
CA ALA A 440 -4.39 -18.66 -1.50
C ALA A 440 -4.99 -19.93 -0.88
N ALA A 441 -4.86 -20.09 0.44
CA ALA A 441 -5.47 -21.20 1.17
C ALA A 441 -7.00 -21.17 1.04
N ALA A 442 -7.61 -19.99 1.17
CA ALA A 442 -9.04 -19.81 0.93
C ALA A 442 -9.45 -20.10 -0.52
N ALA A 443 -8.60 -19.74 -1.49
CA ALA A 443 -8.87 -19.93 -2.91
C ALA A 443 -8.95 -21.42 -3.30
N VAL A 444 -8.12 -22.27 -2.68
CA VAL A 444 -8.08 -23.71 -2.97
C VAL A 444 -9.06 -24.53 -2.14
N THR A 445 -9.47 -24.03 -0.97
CA THR A 445 -10.40 -24.75 -0.07
C THR A 445 -11.85 -24.26 -0.14
N GLY A 446 -12.10 -23.03 -0.62
CA GLY A 446 -13.44 -22.43 -0.68
C GLY A 446 -13.98 -21.94 0.66
N VAL A 447 -13.17 -22.00 1.71
CA VAL A 447 -13.49 -21.54 3.06
C VAL A 447 -12.26 -20.86 3.67
N VAL A 448 -12.46 -20.10 4.75
CA VAL A 448 -11.35 -19.56 5.54
C VAL A 448 -10.55 -20.73 6.12
N THR A 449 -9.29 -20.82 5.73
CA THR A 449 -8.37 -21.91 6.07
C THR A 449 -7.04 -21.32 6.53
N ASP A 450 -6.44 -21.94 7.54
CA ASP A 450 -5.10 -21.59 7.99
C ASP A 450 -4.07 -21.97 6.91
N PRO A 451 -3.27 -21.03 6.38
CA PRO A 451 -2.31 -21.37 5.32
C PRO A 451 -1.28 -22.42 5.76
N ARG A 452 -0.98 -22.54 7.05
CA ARG A 452 0.00 -23.49 7.59
C ARG A 452 -0.37 -24.96 7.34
N GLU A 453 -1.65 -25.25 7.10
CA GLU A 453 -2.14 -26.59 6.76
C GLU A 453 -1.77 -27.02 5.33
N LEU A 454 -1.39 -26.08 4.46
CA LEU A 454 -1.13 -26.31 3.04
C LEU A 454 0.33 -26.05 2.63
N MET A 455 1.15 -25.55 3.55
CA MET A 455 2.58 -25.24 3.37
C MET A 455 3.49 -26.44 3.60
#